data_AF-A0AAW3KBG9-F1
#
_entry.id   AF-A0AAW3KBG9-F1
#
_cell.length_a   1.000
_cell.length_b   1.000
_cell.length_c   1.000
_cell.angle_alpha   90.00
_cell.angle_beta   90.00
_cell.angle_gamma   90.00
#
_symmetry.space_group_name_H-M   'P 1'
#
loop_
_entity.id
_entity.type
_entity.pdbx_description
1 polymer ?
#
loop_
_entity_poly.entity_id
_entity_poly.type
_entity_poly.pdbx_seq_one_letter_code
_entity_poly.pdbx_strand_id
1 'polypeptide(L)'
;MTGRHATSPGGSGAANADDADTAQGLPDRIRRLIKLEGSAAAIADRCGFSAGAVRNWRDGHSDISRERCITMARALGVSLLWLVAGEGPMHASDESSRPVRLAPAAAVEQVASKPEPLSSPSPAAGVDPQLLAASLRLLQSYIGLLGGSLDQATRAGLLAELYGVLGHSPGAEQVDRLMTFHNKLNVNLRSNRGLIA
;
A
#
# COMPACT_ATOMS: atom_id res chain seq x y z
N MET A 1 -41.89 51.98 6.39
CA MET A 1 -42.34 50.83 5.58
C MET A 1 -41.20 50.43 4.66
N THR A 2 -40.30 49.58 5.15
CA THR A 2 -39.15 49.06 4.42
C THR A 2 -39.44 47.59 4.16
N GLY A 3 -39.93 47.29 2.96
CA GLY A 3 -40.14 45.94 2.48
C GLY A 3 -38.90 45.43 1.78
N ARG A 4 -38.38 44.30 2.25
CA ARG A 4 -37.60 43.35 1.44
C ARG A 4 -37.31 42.14 2.30
N HIS A 5 -37.92 41.00 2.00
CA HIS A 5 -37.32 39.67 2.13
C HIS A 5 -38.19 38.68 1.36
N ALA A 6 -37.81 38.45 0.12
CA ALA A 6 -38.21 37.27 -0.64
C ALA A 6 -36.90 36.55 -0.99
N THR A 7 -36.75 35.32 -0.47
CA THR A 7 -36.51 34.08 -1.21
C THR A 7 -36.10 32.98 -0.21
N SER A 8 -36.91 31.92 -0.14
CA SER A 8 -36.49 30.57 0.27
C SER A 8 -36.67 29.66 -0.96
N PRO A 9 -36.44 28.34 -0.85
CA PRO A 9 -35.19 27.63 -0.65
C PRO A 9 -34.93 26.71 -1.86
N GLY A 10 -33.69 26.33 -2.14
CA GLY A 10 -33.40 25.44 -3.28
C GLY A 10 -32.08 24.72 -3.08
N GLY A 11 -32.15 23.54 -2.46
CA GLY A 11 -31.01 22.66 -2.31
C GLY A 11 -30.57 22.03 -3.62
N SER A 12 -29.32 21.58 -3.66
CA SER A 12 -28.91 20.34 -4.28
C SER A 12 -27.45 20.07 -3.98
N GLY A 13 -27.24 18.99 -3.21
CA GLY A 13 -26.20 18.00 -3.45
C GLY A 13 -24.79 18.49 -3.74
N ALA A 14 -24.01 18.71 -2.70
CA ALA A 14 -22.56 18.48 -2.72
C ALA A 14 -22.06 18.02 -1.34
N ALA A 15 -22.83 17.19 -0.64
CA ALA A 15 -22.36 16.48 0.54
C ALA A 15 -21.69 15.17 0.10
N ASN A 16 -20.58 15.27 -0.62
CA ASN A 16 -19.69 14.15 -0.97
C ASN A 16 -18.36 14.73 -1.45
N ALA A 17 -17.62 15.36 -0.54
CA ALA A 17 -16.28 15.91 -0.84
C ALA A 17 -15.24 15.70 0.27
N ASP A 18 -15.57 15.07 1.40
CA ASP A 18 -14.69 15.06 2.59
C ASP A 18 -14.35 13.66 3.16
N ASP A 19 -14.54 12.56 2.42
CA ASP A 19 -14.08 11.22 2.85
C ASP A 19 -12.59 10.96 2.55
N ALA A 20 -11.80 12.02 2.34
CA ALA A 20 -10.34 11.97 2.31
C ALA A 20 -9.74 12.10 3.73
N ASP A 21 -10.48 11.67 4.77
CA ASP A 21 -10.00 11.60 6.14
C ASP A 21 -9.01 10.44 6.28
N THR A 22 -7.74 10.76 5.98
CA THR A 22 -6.59 9.89 6.17
C THR A 22 -6.44 9.68 7.67
N ALA A 23 -7.14 8.68 8.22
CA ALA A 23 -7.18 8.42 9.65
C ALA A 23 -5.75 8.30 10.20
N GLN A 24 -5.37 9.30 11.01
CA GLN A 24 -4.04 9.47 11.58
C GLN A 24 -3.66 8.26 12.42
N GLY A 25 -2.84 7.35 11.88
CA GLY A 25 -2.34 6.19 12.63
C GLY A 25 -3.39 5.14 13.03
N LEU A 26 -2.88 4.01 13.52
CA LEU A 26 -3.69 2.87 13.96
C LEU A 26 -4.69 3.23 15.08
N PRO A 27 -4.32 4.01 16.13
CA PRO A 27 -5.25 4.35 17.21
C PRO A 27 -6.55 5.01 16.73
N ASP A 28 -6.46 5.95 15.77
CA ASP A 28 -7.63 6.62 15.18
C ASP A 28 -8.53 5.64 14.40
N ARG A 29 -7.92 4.71 13.66
CA ARG A 29 -8.68 3.66 12.95
C ARG A 29 -9.39 2.71 13.91
N ILE A 30 -8.74 2.34 15.02
CA ILE A 30 -9.39 1.55 16.08
C ILE A 30 -10.53 2.35 16.73
N ARG A 31 -10.36 3.66 16.97
CA ARG A 31 -11.46 4.52 17.46
C ARG A 31 -12.63 4.56 16.49
N ARG A 32 -12.37 4.63 15.17
CA ARG A 32 -13.42 4.58 14.14
C ARG A 32 -14.15 3.24 14.16
N LEU A 33 -13.44 2.12 14.25
CA LEU A 33 -14.05 0.80 14.41
C LEU A 33 -14.91 0.70 15.66
N ILE A 34 -14.45 1.23 16.80
CA ILE A 34 -15.22 1.21 18.06
C ILE A 34 -16.52 2.00 17.92
N LYS A 35 -16.51 3.13 17.21
CA LYS A 35 -17.73 3.92 16.96
C LYS A 35 -18.73 3.14 16.10
N LEU A 36 -18.27 2.41 15.09
CA LEU A 36 -19.13 1.62 14.20
C LEU A 36 -19.70 0.38 14.89
N GLU A 37 -18.88 -0.31 15.68
CA GLU A 37 -19.25 -1.53 16.39
C GLU A 37 -19.93 -1.27 17.75
N GLY A 38 -20.04 0.01 18.14
CA GLY A 38 -20.65 0.49 19.38
C GLY A 38 -19.74 0.42 20.62
N SER A 39 -18.81 -0.55 20.71
CA SER A 39 -17.85 -0.60 21.83
C SER A 39 -16.58 -1.41 21.55
N ALA A 40 -15.56 -1.18 22.38
CA ALA A 40 -14.34 -2.00 22.39
C ALA A 40 -14.61 -3.46 22.82
N ALA A 41 -15.63 -3.70 23.66
CA ALA A 41 -16.04 -5.03 24.07
C ALA A 41 -16.69 -5.79 22.90
N ALA A 42 -17.54 -5.13 22.12
CA ALA A 42 -18.15 -5.73 20.93
C ALA A 42 -17.10 -6.20 19.90
N ILE A 43 -16.07 -5.38 19.66
CA ILE A 43 -14.93 -5.78 18.82
C ILE A 43 -14.20 -6.97 19.42
N ALA A 44 -13.93 -6.95 20.73
CA ALA A 44 -13.23 -8.01 21.43
C ALA A 44 -13.97 -9.35 21.30
N ASP A 45 -15.29 -9.34 21.52
CA ASP A 45 -16.14 -10.53 21.42
C ASP A 45 -16.20 -11.07 19.99
N ARG A 46 -16.40 -10.20 18.98
CA ARG A 46 -16.42 -10.60 17.57
C ARG A 46 -15.09 -11.16 17.08
N CYS A 47 -13.98 -10.64 17.58
CA CYS A 47 -12.65 -11.00 17.11
C CYS A 47 -11.91 -12.03 18.01
N GLY A 48 -12.49 -12.40 19.16
CA GLY A 48 -11.84 -13.27 20.15
C GLY A 48 -10.63 -12.63 20.84
N PHE A 49 -10.67 -11.33 21.10
CA PHE A 49 -9.62 -10.59 21.80
C PHE A 49 -10.03 -10.23 23.24
N SER A 50 -9.10 -9.67 24.02
CA SER A 50 -9.47 -9.02 25.28
C SER A 50 -9.87 -7.56 25.02
N ALA A 51 -10.91 -7.09 25.72
CA ALA A 51 -11.32 -5.68 25.65
C ALA A 51 -10.19 -4.72 26.12
N GLY A 52 -9.32 -5.19 27.02
CA GLY A 52 -8.12 -4.48 27.44
C GLY A 52 -7.14 -4.27 26.28
N ALA A 53 -6.87 -5.29 25.47
CA ALA A 53 -6.01 -5.15 24.29
C ALA A 53 -6.58 -4.17 23.26
N VAL A 54 -7.89 -4.24 22.99
CA VAL A 54 -8.55 -3.30 22.07
C VAL A 54 -8.42 -1.84 22.56
N ARG A 55 -8.57 -1.60 23.86
CA ARG A 55 -8.32 -0.28 24.47
C ARG A 55 -6.85 0.13 24.37
N ASN A 56 -5.92 -0.80 24.58
CA ASN A 56 -4.48 -0.54 24.48
C ASN A 56 -4.09 -0.07 23.07
N TRP A 57 -4.64 -0.68 22.02
CA TRP A 57 -4.44 -0.26 20.63
C TRP A 57 -5.12 1.08 20.32
N ARG A 58 -6.35 1.28 20.80
CA ARG A 58 -7.12 2.53 20.66
C ARG A 58 -6.38 3.73 21.25
N ASP A 59 -5.70 3.52 22.38
CA ASP A 59 -5.00 4.56 23.13
C ASP A 59 -3.52 4.69 22.69
N GLY A 60 -3.05 3.81 21.79
CA GLY A 60 -1.67 3.84 21.28
C GLY A 60 -0.61 3.31 22.25
N HIS A 61 -1.00 2.62 23.31
CA HIS A 61 -0.09 2.04 24.31
C HIS A 61 0.61 0.76 23.83
N SER A 62 0.12 0.15 22.75
CA SER A 62 0.78 -0.99 22.10
C SER A 62 0.38 -1.08 20.64
N ASP A 63 1.23 -1.71 19.85
CA ASP A 63 0.87 -2.12 18.50
C ASP A 63 0.01 -3.38 18.48
N ILE A 64 -0.79 -3.50 17.43
CA ILE A 64 -1.54 -4.71 17.10
C ILE A 64 -0.65 -5.61 16.23
N SER A 65 -0.56 -6.89 16.59
CA SER A 65 0.18 -7.87 15.79
C SER A 65 -0.49 -8.11 14.43
N ARG A 66 0.29 -8.48 13.42
CA ARG A 66 -0.19 -8.84 12.08
C ARG A 66 -1.36 -9.84 12.08
N GLU A 67 -1.25 -10.92 12.87
CA GLU A 67 -2.31 -11.94 12.94
C GLU A 67 -3.63 -11.36 13.45
N ARG A 68 -3.57 -10.51 14.48
CA ARG A 68 -4.74 -9.81 15.01
C ARG A 68 -5.33 -8.80 14.02
N CYS A 69 -4.52 -8.13 13.18
CA CYS A 69 -5.04 -7.32 12.07
C CYS A 69 -5.86 -8.16 11.10
N ILE A 70 -5.34 -9.33 10.71
CA ILE A 70 -6.01 -10.23 9.76
C ILE A 70 -7.33 -10.72 10.36
N THR A 71 -7.31 -11.17 11.62
CA THR A 71 -8.52 -11.61 12.33
C THR A 71 -9.54 -10.48 12.41
N MET A 72 -9.13 -9.27 12.81
CA MET A 72 -10.03 -8.12 12.91
C MET A 72 -10.62 -7.71 11.56
N ALA A 73 -9.79 -7.64 10.50
CA ALA A 73 -10.24 -7.30 9.15
C ALA A 73 -11.30 -8.29 8.64
N ARG A 74 -11.07 -9.59 8.82
CA ARG A 74 -12.02 -10.63 8.42
C ARG A 74 -13.29 -10.61 9.26
N ALA A 75 -13.15 -10.48 10.58
CA ALA A 75 -14.30 -10.52 11.49
C ALA A 75 -15.23 -9.31 11.30
N LEU A 76 -14.67 -8.13 11.02
CA LEU A 76 -15.42 -6.88 10.88
C LEU A 76 -15.76 -6.52 9.42
N GLY A 77 -15.25 -7.28 8.44
CA GLY A 77 -15.48 -7.00 7.02
C GLY A 77 -14.84 -5.69 6.55
N VAL A 78 -13.65 -5.38 7.07
CA VAL A 78 -12.89 -4.17 6.71
C VAL A 78 -11.61 -4.52 5.95
N SER A 79 -11.13 -3.58 5.14
CA SER A 79 -9.89 -3.70 4.38
C SER A 79 -8.69 -3.81 5.32
N LEU A 80 -7.87 -4.84 5.11
CA LEU A 80 -6.62 -5.01 5.84
C LEU A 80 -5.62 -3.87 5.51
N LEU A 81 -5.59 -3.43 4.25
CA LEU A 81 -4.74 -2.32 3.81
C LEU A 81 -5.14 -1.02 4.53
N TRP A 82 -6.44 -0.75 4.62
CA TRP A 82 -6.95 0.39 5.37
C TRP A 82 -6.62 0.27 6.86
N LEU A 83 -6.86 -0.90 7.47
CA LEU A 83 -6.61 -1.08 8.90
C LEU A 83 -5.13 -0.87 9.27
N VAL A 84 -4.22 -1.41 8.46
CA VAL A 84 -2.78 -1.40 8.76
C VAL A 84 -2.10 -0.12 8.28
N ALA A 85 -2.28 0.24 7.01
CA ALA A 85 -1.60 1.39 6.39
C ALA A 85 -2.42 2.69 6.48
N GLY A 86 -3.74 2.60 6.66
CA GLY A 86 -4.62 3.76 6.54
C GLY A 86 -4.92 4.15 5.10
N GLU A 87 -4.65 3.26 4.15
CA GLU A 87 -4.81 3.52 2.71
C GLU A 87 -6.06 2.85 2.14
N GLY A 88 -6.69 3.50 1.16
CA GLY A 88 -7.84 2.97 0.44
C GLY A 88 -9.17 3.02 1.21
N PRO A 89 -10.24 2.41 0.68
CA PRO A 89 -11.55 2.39 1.34
C PRO A 89 -11.55 1.45 2.55
N MET A 90 -12.36 1.79 3.56
CA MET A 90 -12.50 1.02 4.78
C MET A 90 -13.18 -0.33 4.55
N HIS A 91 -14.22 -0.38 3.70
CA HIS A 91 -14.89 -1.63 3.33
C HIS A 91 -14.53 -2.01 1.90
N ALA A 92 -14.22 -3.29 1.68
CA ALA A 92 -13.92 -3.80 0.34
C ALA A 92 -15.13 -3.69 -0.62
N SER A 93 -16.35 -3.68 -0.08
CA SER A 93 -17.59 -3.55 -0.86
C SER A 93 -17.83 -2.16 -1.44
N ASP A 94 -17.16 -1.13 -0.93
CA ASP A 94 -17.31 0.24 -1.46
C ASP A 94 -16.68 0.38 -2.87
N GLU A 95 -15.85 -0.58 -3.28
CA GLU A 95 -15.25 -0.69 -4.61
C GLU A 95 -16.15 -1.43 -5.63
N SER A 96 -17.39 -1.79 -5.28
CA SER A 96 -18.30 -2.59 -6.14
C SER A 96 -18.92 -1.83 -7.31
N SER A 97 -18.52 -0.58 -7.60
CA SER A 97 -19.14 0.22 -8.68
C SER A 97 -18.17 1.08 -9.47
N ARG A 98 -16.90 0.69 -9.56
CA ARG A 98 -16.02 1.24 -10.59
C ARG A 98 -15.16 0.15 -11.20
N PRO A 99 -15.41 -0.27 -12.45
CA PRO A 99 -14.35 -0.94 -13.19
C PRO A 99 -13.18 0.03 -13.20
N VAL A 100 -12.04 -0.37 -12.61
CA VAL A 100 -10.77 0.33 -12.77
C VAL A 100 -10.43 0.25 -14.25
N ARG A 101 -10.99 1.16 -15.05
CA ARG A 101 -10.46 1.51 -16.36
C ARG A 101 -9.15 2.22 -16.06
N LEU A 102 -8.06 1.47 -16.15
CA LEU A 102 -6.75 2.02 -16.46
C LEU A 102 -6.86 2.64 -17.86
N ALA A 103 -7.37 3.87 -17.92
CA ALA A 103 -7.23 4.71 -19.09
C ALA A 103 -5.76 5.20 -19.12
N PRO A 104 -5.02 4.98 -20.20
CA PRO A 104 -3.72 5.60 -20.37
C PRO A 104 -3.93 7.10 -20.53
N ALA A 105 -3.45 7.89 -19.56
CA ALA A 105 -3.39 9.34 -19.67
C ALA A 105 -2.29 9.71 -20.67
N ALA A 106 -2.65 9.71 -21.95
CA ALA A 106 -1.93 10.43 -22.98
C ALA A 106 -2.47 11.87 -23.02
N ALA A 107 -1.65 12.84 -22.62
CA ALA A 107 -1.59 14.19 -23.20
C ALA A 107 -0.59 15.05 -22.39
N VAL A 108 0.69 14.95 -22.76
CA VAL A 108 1.59 16.11 -22.72
C VAL A 108 2.42 16.03 -23.99
N GLU A 109 1.86 16.63 -25.04
CA GLU A 109 2.42 16.75 -26.38
C GLU A 109 3.28 18.03 -26.42
N GLN A 110 4.59 17.82 -26.52
CA GLN A 110 5.55 18.53 -27.37
C GLN A 110 5.83 20.03 -27.20
N VAL A 111 7.09 20.35 -26.86
CA VAL A 111 7.85 21.38 -27.59
C VAL A 111 9.07 20.71 -28.21
N ALA A 112 9.14 20.85 -29.52
CA ALA A 112 10.08 20.27 -30.45
C ALA A 112 11.54 20.69 -30.21
N SER A 113 12.47 19.77 -30.52
CA SER A 113 13.61 20.08 -31.41
C SER A 113 14.31 18.80 -31.91
N LYS A 114 14.12 18.56 -33.23
CA LYS A 114 15.12 18.10 -34.22
C LYS A 114 15.25 16.57 -34.49
N PRO A 115 15.21 16.14 -35.78
CA PRO A 115 15.17 14.73 -36.17
C PRO A 115 16.55 14.12 -36.50
N GLU A 116 16.68 12.81 -36.17
CA GLU A 116 17.47 11.72 -36.81
C GLU A 116 19.02 11.86 -36.91
N PRO A 117 19.82 10.77 -37.06
CA PRO A 117 19.47 9.35 -37.23
C PRO A 117 20.29 8.34 -36.34
N LEU A 118 19.82 7.10 -36.31
CA LEU A 118 20.58 5.84 -36.22
C LEU A 118 21.72 5.73 -35.17
N SER A 119 21.46 4.98 -34.10
CA SER A 119 22.43 4.01 -33.56
C SER A 119 21.71 2.94 -32.75
N SER A 120 21.46 1.79 -33.37
CA SER A 120 21.52 0.56 -32.61
C SER A 120 22.98 0.32 -32.25
N PRO A 121 23.29 -0.04 -31.00
CA PRO A 121 24.28 -1.06 -30.77
C PRO A 121 23.61 -2.29 -30.14
N SER A 122 23.87 -3.42 -30.77
CA SER A 122 23.61 -4.77 -30.25
C SER A 122 24.09 -4.89 -28.79
N PRO A 123 23.32 -5.54 -27.89
CA PRO A 123 23.64 -5.62 -26.47
C PRO A 123 24.72 -6.67 -26.23
N ALA A 124 25.98 -6.25 -26.33
CA ALA A 124 27.11 -7.05 -25.88
C ALA A 124 27.50 -6.61 -24.45
N ALA A 125 27.07 -7.41 -23.46
CA ALA A 125 27.65 -7.50 -22.10
C ALA A 125 27.81 -6.19 -21.31
N GLY A 126 26.85 -5.27 -21.40
CA GLY A 126 26.76 -4.10 -20.53
C GLY A 126 25.61 -4.22 -19.54
N VAL A 127 25.81 -3.80 -18.29
CA VAL A 127 24.72 -3.64 -17.32
C VAL A 127 23.78 -2.55 -17.82
N ASP A 128 22.54 -2.89 -18.12
CA ASP A 128 21.47 -1.93 -18.42
C ASP A 128 21.23 -1.01 -17.19
N PRO A 129 21.54 0.30 -17.29
CA PRO A 129 21.43 1.22 -16.17
C PRO A 129 19.98 1.48 -15.75
N GLN A 130 19.03 1.42 -16.68
CA GLN A 130 17.62 1.67 -16.39
C GLN A 130 17.01 0.47 -15.64
N LEU A 131 17.34 -0.75 -16.08
CA LEU A 131 16.94 -1.97 -15.40
C LEU A 131 17.58 -2.07 -14.01
N LEU A 132 18.84 -1.68 -13.86
CA LEU A 132 19.52 -1.63 -12.56
C LEU A 132 18.83 -0.63 -11.62
N ALA A 133 18.51 0.58 -12.10
CA ALA A 133 17.81 1.58 -11.32
C ALA A 133 16.38 1.13 -10.93
N ALA A 134 15.68 0.42 -11.81
CA ALA A 134 14.39 -0.19 -11.49
C ALA A 134 14.51 -1.27 -10.41
N SER A 135 15.49 -2.16 -10.55
CA SER A 135 15.79 -3.22 -9.57
C SER A 135 16.13 -2.65 -8.20
N LEU A 136 16.97 -1.60 -8.15
CA LEU A 136 17.32 -0.88 -6.92
C LEU A 136 16.09 -0.28 -6.23
N ARG A 137 15.26 0.48 -6.97
CA ARG A 137 14.05 1.10 -6.44
C ARG A 137 13.08 0.06 -5.89
N LEU A 138 12.90 -1.05 -6.61
CA LEU A 138 12.02 -2.12 -6.20
C LEU A 138 12.54 -2.82 -4.93
N LEU A 139 13.84 -3.09 -4.84
CA LEU A 139 14.46 -3.65 -3.65
C LEU A 139 14.34 -2.72 -2.44
N GLN A 140 14.60 -1.41 -2.62
CA GLN A 140 14.44 -0.41 -1.56
C GLN A 140 13.00 -0.31 -1.07
N SER A 141 12.04 -0.30 -2.00
CA SER A 141 10.61 -0.31 -1.67
C SER A 141 10.24 -1.54 -0.82
N TYR A 142 10.73 -2.74 -1.19
CA TYR A 142 10.47 -3.95 -0.41
C TYR A 142 11.08 -3.92 0.99
N ILE A 143 12.31 -3.42 1.15
CA ILE A 143 12.95 -3.29 2.46
C ILE A 143 12.15 -2.32 3.34
N GLY A 144 11.71 -1.19 2.78
CA GLY A 144 10.86 -0.23 3.49
C GLY A 144 9.52 -0.83 3.93
N LEU A 145 8.88 -1.62 3.06
CA LEU A 145 7.57 -2.22 3.33
C LEU A 145 7.63 -3.34 4.38
N LEU A 146 8.60 -4.25 4.26
CA LEU A 146 8.73 -5.41 5.16
C LEU A 146 9.40 -5.04 6.49
N GLY A 147 10.17 -3.95 6.47
CA GLY A 147 11.04 -3.51 7.55
C GLY A 147 12.18 -4.49 7.83
N GLY A 148 13.25 -3.96 8.43
CA GLY A 148 14.47 -4.72 8.72
C GLY A 148 15.68 -4.16 7.98
N SER A 149 16.86 -4.69 8.30
CA SER A 149 18.11 -4.34 7.65
C SER A 149 18.68 -5.54 6.93
N LEU A 150 19.38 -5.27 5.83
CA LEU A 150 20.25 -6.22 5.14
C LEU A 150 21.65 -5.67 5.21
N ASP A 151 22.60 -6.54 5.54
CA ASP A 151 24.02 -6.24 5.38
C ASP A 151 24.34 -5.96 3.90
N GLN A 152 25.48 -5.32 3.67
CA GLN A 152 25.86 -4.85 2.34
C GLN A 152 26.07 -5.99 1.35
N ALA A 153 26.63 -7.13 1.78
CA ALA A 153 26.91 -8.26 0.90
C ALA A 153 25.60 -8.95 0.47
N THR A 154 24.68 -9.19 1.40
CA THR A 154 23.37 -9.79 1.08
C THR A 154 22.53 -8.87 0.19
N ARG A 155 22.58 -7.55 0.44
CA ARG A 155 21.89 -6.56 -0.40
C ARG A 155 22.39 -6.58 -1.85
N ALA A 156 23.71 -6.66 -2.04
CA ALA A 156 24.31 -6.72 -3.38
C ALA A 156 23.90 -8.01 -4.12
N GLY A 157 23.89 -9.15 -3.42
CA GLY A 157 23.46 -10.43 -4.00
C GLY A 157 21.99 -10.43 -4.43
N LEU A 158 21.10 -9.94 -3.56
CA LEU A 158 19.66 -9.83 -3.86
C LEU A 158 19.37 -8.86 -5.00
N LEU A 159 20.15 -7.78 -5.11
CA LEU A 159 20.02 -6.83 -6.21
C LEU A 159 20.40 -7.48 -7.56
N ALA A 160 21.50 -8.22 -7.60
CA ALA A 160 21.93 -8.94 -8.80
C ALA A 160 20.89 -9.99 -9.24
N GLU A 161 20.29 -10.70 -8.28
CA GLU A 161 19.23 -11.67 -8.53
C GLU A 161 17.96 -10.99 -9.08
N LEU A 162 17.52 -9.89 -8.47
CA LEU A 162 16.35 -9.13 -8.93
C LEU A 162 16.55 -8.53 -10.32
N TYR A 163 17.75 -8.01 -10.59
CA TYR A 163 18.14 -7.56 -11.91
C TYR A 163 18.05 -8.68 -12.94
N GLY A 164 18.53 -9.88 -12.58
CA GLY A 164 18.36 -11.08 -13.39
C GLY A 164 16.89 -11.37 -13.67
N VAL A 165 16.03 -11.42 -12.65
CA VAL A 165 14.58 -11.70 -12.81
C VAL A 165 13.90 -10.69 -13.76
N LEU A 166 14.20 -9.40 -13.61
CA LEU A 166 13.60 -8.34 -14.42
C LEU A 166 14.18 -8.26 -15.84
N GLY A 167 15.41 -8.73 -16.06
CA GLY A 167 16.05 -8.73 -17.38
C GLY A 167 15.55 -9.81 -18.35
N HIS A 168 14.70 -10.73 -17.90
CA HIS A 168 14.07 -11.72 -18.76
C HIS A 168 12.78 -11.20 -19.39
N SER A 169 12.37 -11.81 -20.51
CA SER A 169 11.15 -11.43 -21.24
C SER A 169 9.92 -11.46 -20.33
N PRO A 170 9.07 -10.42 -20.36
CA PRO A 170 7.89 -10.33 -19.52
C PRO A 170 6.85 -11.40 -19.86
N GLY A 171 6.33 -12.08 -18.84
CA GLY A 171 5.37 -13.19 -18.98
C GLY A 171 5.06 -13.88 -17.65
N ALA A 172 4.24 -14.94 -17.67
CA ALA A 172 3.87 -15.70 -16.47
C ALA A 172 5.10 -16.22 -15.68
N GLU A 173 6.10 -16.72 -16.41
CA GLU A 173 7.41 -17.16 -15.88
C GLU A 173 8.18 -16.05 -15.12
N GLN A 174 8.01 -14.79 -15.50
CA GLN A 174 8.63 -13.67 -14.79
C GLN A 174 7.92 -13.40 -13.47
N VAL A 175 6.59 -13.52 -13.46
CA VAL A 175 5.78 -13.37 -12.24
C VAL A 175 6.14 -14.45 -11.23
N ASP A 176 6.26 -15.71 -11.65
CA ASP A 176 6.63 -16.82 -10.77
C ASP A 176 8.04 -16.66 -10.18
N ARG A 177 9.00 -16.19 -10.99
CA ARG A 177 10.35 -15.87 -10.52
C ARG A 177 10.36 -14.68 -9.56
N LEU A 178 9.55 -13.66 -9.80
CA LEU A 178 9.42 -12.51 -8.89
C LEU A 178 8.78 -12.91 -7.55
N MET A 179 7.76 -13.78 -7.57
CA MET A 179 7.14 -14.34 -6.37
C MET A 179 8.13 -15.21 -5.57
N THR A 180 8.92 -16.02 -6.26
CA THR A 180 9.99 -16.83 -5.65
C THR A 180 11.03 -15.94 -4.98
N PHE A 181 11.49 -14.90 -5.68
CA PHE A 181 12.39 -13.89 -5.13
C PHE A 181 11.81 -13.20 -3.89
N HIS A 182 10.52 -12.81 -3.94
CA HIS A 182 9.85 -12.16 -2.81
C HIS A 182 9.84 -13.04 -1.54
N ASN A 183 9.53 -14.33 -1.69
CA ASN A 183 9.56 -15.28 -0.58
C ASN A 183 10.97 -15.42 0.01
N LYS A 184 11.99 -15.49 -0.85
CA LYS A 184 13.40 -15.54 -0.42
C LYS A 184 13.83 -14.26 0.31
N LEU A 185 13.46 -13.08 -0.19
CA LEU A 185 13.73 -11.80 0.45
C LEU A 185 13.10 -11.74 1.85
N ASN A 186 11.86 -12.17 1.99
CA ASN A 186 11.16 -12.24 3.28
C ASN A 186 11.89 -13.10 4.31
N VAL A 187 12.38 -14.29 3.92
CA VAL A 187 13.15 -15.17 4.80
C VAL A 187 14.43 -14.48 5.24
N ASN A 188 15.18 -13.89 4.30
CA ASN A 188 16.43 -13.19 4.62
C ASN A 188 16.23 -12.01 5.59
N LEU A 189 15.19 -11.20 5.38
CA LEU A 189 14.87 -10.07 6.27
C LEU A 189 14.47 -10.52 7.68
N ARG A 190 13.75 -11.64 7.80
CA ARG A 190 13.39 -12.21 9.11
C ARG A 190 14.61 -12.79 9.84
N SER A 191 15.48 -13.50 9.13
CA SER A 191 16.71 -14.03 9.70
C SER A 191 17.65 -12.93 10.20
N ASN A 192 17.79 -11.84 9.44
CA ASN A 192 18.64 -10.72 9.84
C ASN A 192 18.08 -9.94 11.06
N ARG A 193 16.75 -9.88 11.22
CA ARG A 193 16.12 -9.35 12.44
C ARG A 193 16.45 -10.18 13.69
N GLY A 194 16.58 -11.51 13.55
CA GLY A 194 16.90 -12.42 14.66
C GLY A 194 18.35 -12.41 15.11
N LEU A 195 19.26 -11.81 14.32
CA LEU A 195 20.70 -11.70 14.64
C LEU A 195 21.06 -10.43 15.42
N ILE A 196 20.12 -9.47 15.52
CA ILE A 196 20.32 -8.17 16.21
C ILE A 196 19.64 -8.16 17.60
N ALA A 197 18.89 -9.21 17.94
CA ALA A 197 18.29 -9.41 19.27
C ALA A 197 19.21 -10.27 20.15
#